data_AF-A0A933UDW1-F1
#
_entry.id   AF-A0A933UDW1-F1
#
_cell.length_a   1.000
_cell.length_b   1.000
_cell.length_c   1.000
_cell.angle_alpha   90.00
_cell.angle_beta   90.00
_cell.angle_gamma   90.00
#
_symmetry.space_group_name_H-M   'P 1'
#
loop_
_entity.id
_entity.type
_entity.pdbx_description
1 polymer ?
#
loop_
_entity_poly.entity_id
_entity_poly.type
_entity_poly.pdbx_seq_one_letter_code
_entity_poly.pdbx_strand_id
1 'polypeptide(L)'
;MIPQAMKSAGDYAELWSHLKSMEHALERVQTAASLKEIADLDRARLLALAAFLKKELETRNTDTDLSSAAFLAYKAVGYGYSLDVDLRTMLQDLPRFREWLRSQKPSFAEKSARLINALEGYVAKVSEQVSERLFPDNDPPKTEFRILHDLLSRLLQQTESALVA
;
A
#
# COMPACT_ATOMS: atom_id res chain seq x y z
N MET A 1 27.40 -14.48 -18.98
CA MET A 1 26.95 -13.84 -17.72
C MET A 1 25.46 -13.52 -17.81
N ILE A 2 24.60 -14.54 -17.66
CA ILE A 2 23.13 -14.46 -17.73
C ILE A 2 22.40 -14.67 -16.35
N PRO A 3 23.03 -14.97 -15.19
CA PRO A 3 22.26 -15.21 -13.95
C PRO A 3 21.55 -13.99 -13.34
N GLN A 4 22.08 -12.78 -13.51
CA GLN A 4 21.56 -11.59 -12.81
C GLN A 4 20.32 -10.98 -13.48
N ALA A 5 20.22 -11.03 -14.81
CA ALA A 5 19.08 -10.50 -15.57
C ALA A 5 17.80 -11.33 -15.36
N MET A 6 17.91 -12.67 -15.29
CA MET A 6 16.75 -13.52 -15.03
C MET A 6 16.24 -13.42 -13.59
N LYS A 7 17.14 -13.22 -12.63
CA LYS A 7 16.77 -13.06 -11.21
C LYS A 7 16.04 -11.73 -10.96
N SER A 8 16.53 -10.64 -11.54
CA SER A 8 15.89 -9.33 -11.45
C SER A 8 14.50 -9.31 -12.12
N ALA A 9 14.36 -9.89 -13.31
CA ALA A 9 13.06 -10.03 -13.97
C ALA A 9 12.05 -10.85 -13.13
N GLY A 10 12.52 -11.91 -12.44
CA GLY A 10 11.69 -12.68 -11.51
C GLY A 10 11.23 -11.87 -10.30
N ASP A 11 12.13 -11.12 -9.68
CA ASP A 11 11.80 -10.27 -8.52
C ASP A 11 10.78 -9.17 -8.90
N TYR A 12 10.90 -8.54 -10.07
CA TYR A 12 9.92 -7.54 -10.54
C TYR A 12 8.56 -8.16 -10.92
N ALA A 13 8.55 -9.38 -11.47
CA ALA A 13 7.30 -10.07 -11.80
C ALA A 13 6.49 -10.43 -10.54
N GLU A 14 7.16 -10.90 -9.50
CA GLU A 14 6.50 -11.18 -8.23
C GLU A 14 6.02 -9.91 -7.52
N LEU A 15 6.81 -8.82 -7.56
CA LEU A 15 6.38 -7.52 -7.06
C LEU A 15 5.14 -7.01 -7.79
N TRP A 16 5.14 -7.07 -9.13
CA TRP A 16 4.01 -6.65 -9.95
C TRP A 16 2.74 -7.45 -9.59
N SER A 17 2.87 -8.77 -9.46
CA SER A 17 1.79 -9.66 -9.03
C SER A 17 1.25 -9.29 -7.64
N HIS A 18 2.16 -8.97 -6.71
CA HIS A 18 1.81 -8.56 -5.36
C HIS A 18 1.06 -7.22 -5.33
N LEU A 19 1.56 -6.21 -6.05
CA LEU A 19 0.91 -4.91 -6.19
C LEU A 19 -0.45 -5.03 -6.87
N LYS A 20 -0.59 -5.90 -7.89
CA LYS A 20 -1.88 -6.18 -8.54
C LYS A 20 -2.87 -6.83 -7.57
N SER A 21 -2.40 -7.74 -6.74
CA SER A 21 -3.25 -8.36 -5.72
C SER A 21 -3.76 -7.33 -4.70
N MET A 22 -2.95 -6.34 -4.33
CA MET A 22 -3.37 -5.22 -3.47
C MET A 22 -4.36 -4.28 -4.17
N GLU A 23 -4.10 -3.93 -5.43
CA GLU A 23 -5.00 -3.08 -6.24
C GLU A 23 -6.40 -3.69 -6.31
N HIS A 24 -6.50 -4.98 -6.65
CA HIS A 24 -7.78 -5.67 -6.72
C HIS A 24 -8.49 -5.78 -5.37
N ALA A 25 -7.76 -5.99 -4.27
CA ALA A 25 -8.36 -5.97 -2.94
C ALA A 25 -8.95 -4.59 -2.62
N LEU A 26 -8.22 -3.53 -2.95
CA LEU A 26 -8.66 -2.14 -2.74
C LEU A 26 -9.89 -1.78 -3.60
N GLU A 27 -9.95 -2.27 -4.85
CA GLU A 27 -11.10 -2.10 -5.73
C GLU A 27 -12.33 -2.84 -5.20
N ARG A 28 -12.19 -4.14 -4.87
CA ARG A 28 -13.28 -4.95 -4.31
C ARG A 28 -13.88 -4.31 -3.08
N VAL A 29 -13.04 -3.78 -2.19
CA VAL A 29 -13.47 -3.11 -0.97
C VAL A 29 -14.24 -1.82 -1.26
N GLN A 30 -13.87 -1.07 -2.30
CA GLN A 30 -14.58 0.15 -2.70
C GLN A 30 -15.94 -0.13 -3.37
N THR A 31 -16.11 -1.32 -3.95
CA THR A 31 -17.34 -1.73 -4.66
C THR A 31 -18.24 -2.66 -3.85
N ALA A 32 -17.78 -3.17 -2.71
CA ALA A 32 -18.53 -4.10 -1.87
C ALA A 32 -19.80 -3.44 -1.33
N ALA A 33 -20.92 -4.16 -1.39
CA ALA A 33 -22.19 -3.70 -0.85
C ALA A 33 -22.28 -3.89 0.67
N SER A 34 -21.47 -4.78 1.22
CA SER A 34 -21.42 -5.09 2.66
C SER A 34 -20.02 -5.53 3.10
N LEU A 35 -19.67 -5.28 4.36
CA LEU A 35 -18.44 -5.78 4.98
C LEU A 35 -18.31 -7.31 4.93
N LYS A 36 -19.44 -8.03 4.82
CA LYS A 36 -19.48 -9.50 4.72
C LYS A 36 -18.94 -10.03 3.39
N GLU A 37 -18.89 -9.19 2.36
CA GLU A 37 -18.36 -9.55 1.04
C GLU A 37 -16.83 -9.46 1.00
N ILE A 38 -16.20 -8.91 2.03
CA ILE A 38 -14.75 -8.74 2.10
C ILE A 38 -14.09 -10.04 2.57
N ALA A 39 -13.42 -10.72 1.64
CA ALA A 39 -12.74 -11.98 1.91
C ALA A 39 -11.52 -11.80 2.83
N ASP A 40 -11.14 -12.87 3.53
CA ASP A 40 -9.95 -12.92 4.39
C ASP A 40 -8.68 -12.54 3.63
N LEU A 41 -8.60 -12.95 2.37
CA LEU A 41 -7.51 -12.59 1.48
C LEU A 41 -7.45 -11.08 1.22
N ASP A 42 -8.59 -10.42 1.01
CA ASP A 42 -8.63 -8.97 0.79
C ASP A 42 -8.13 -8.22 2.03
N ARG A 43 -8.54 -8.67 3.23
CA ARG A 43 -8.04 -8.12 4.50
C ARG A 43 -6.53 -8.28 4.61
N ALA A 44 -6.00 -9.46 4.29
CA ALA A 44 -4.56 -9.71 4.31
C ALA A 44 -3.81 -8.80 3.32
N ARG A 45 -4.39 -8.52 2.13
CA ARG A 45 -3.79 -7.61 1.15
C ARG A 45 -3.83 -6.15 1.57
N LEU A 46 -4.91 -5.68 2.19
CA LEU A 46 -4.97 -4.34 2.76
C LEU A 46 -3.96 -4.14 3.90
N LEU A 47 -3.79 -5.14 4.77
CA LEU A 47 -2.77 -5.10 5.83
C LEU A 47 -1.35 -5.14 5.26
N ALA A 48 -1.11 -5.94 4.21
CA ALA A 48 0.16 -5.95 3.52
C ALA A 48 0.49 -4.58 2.91
N LEU A 49 -0.51 -3.90 2.34
CA LEU A 49 -0.35 -2.53 1.83
C LEU A 49 -0.04 -1.54 2.97
N ALA A 50 -0.75 -1.61 4.09
CA ALA A 50 -0.49 -0.76 5.25
C ALA A 50 0.96 -0.94 5.76
N ALA A 51 1.40 -2.19 5.91
CA ALA A 51 2.77 -2.51 6.33
C ALA A 51 3.82 -2.01 5.33
N PHE A 52 3.56 -2.13 4.03
CA PHE A 52 4.43 -1.60 2.97
C PHE A 52 4.57 -0.08 3.08
N LEU A 53 3.46 0.65 3.17
CA LEU A 53 3.47 2.12 3.31
C LEU A 53 4.19 2.56 4.59
N LYS A 54 3.92 1.87 5.70
CA LYS A 54 4.55 2.16 6.99
C LYS A 54 6.06 2.05 6.88
N LYS A 55 6.57 0.95 6.30
CA LYS A 55 8.00 0.75 6.12
C LYS A 55 8.61 1.82 5.21
N GLU A 56 8.04 2.05 4.03
CA GLU A 56 8.64 2.97 3.05
C GLU A 56 8.56 4.45 3.47
N LEU A 57 7.51 4.85 4.21
CA LEU A 57 7.31 6.24 4.62
C LEU A 57 7.89 6.56 6.00
N GLU A 58 7.97 5.60 6.93
CA GLU A 58 8.55 5.81 8.26
C GLU A 58 10.07 5.58 8.26
N THR A 59 10.58 4.56 7.55
CA THR A 59 12.02 4.21 7.58
C THR A 59 12.89 5.30 6.96
N ARG A 60 12.38 6.06 6.00
CA ARG A 60 13.11 7.16 5.34
C ARG A 60 13.10 8.49 6.10
N ASN A 61 12.47 8.59 7.27
CA ASN A 61 12.58 9.78 8.14
C ASN A 61 13.77 9.70 9.12
N THR A 62 14.42 8.54 9.23
CA THR A 62 15.68 8.34 9.97
C THR A 62 16.79 8.04 8.96
N ASP A 63 17.51 9.08 8.55
CA ASP A 63 18.73 8.93 7.76
C ASP A 63 19.77 8.08 8.50
N THR A 64 20.61 7.40 7.72
CA THR A 64 21.83 6.64 8.06
C THR A 64 21.66 5.15 8.40
N ASP A 65 22.33 4.31 7.59
CA ASP A 65 22.47 2.85 7.68
C ASP A 65 21.23 1.98 7.40
N LEU A 66 21.02 1.70 6.10
CA LEU A 66 20.33 0.49 5.65
C LEU A 66 21.16 -0.75 6.01
N SER A 67 21.12 -1.11 7.30
CA SER A 67 21.60 -2.39 7.78
C SER A 67 20.78 -3.50 7.13
N SER A 68 21.49 -4.37 6.41
CA SER A 68 21.08 -5.63 5.82
C SER A 68 20.35 -6.59 6.79
N ALA A 69 20.22 -6.24 8.07
CA ALA A 69 19.38 -6.94 9.05
C ALA A 69 17.86 -6.70 8.86
N ALA A 70 17.43 -5.49 8.49
CA ALA A 70 16.01 -5.21 8.19
C ALA A 70 15.56 -5.90 6.88
N PHE A 71 16.51 -6.18 6.00
CA PHE A 71 16.35 -6.95 4.77
C PHE A 71 16.08 -8.45 5.06
N LEU A 72 16.67 -9.01 6.12
CA LEU A 72 16.46 -10.41 6.51
C LEU A 72 15.13 -10.66 7.24
N ALA A 73 14.62 -9.67 7.98
CA ALA A 73 13.30 -9.78 8.62
C ALA A 73 12.14 -9.83 7.60
N TYR A 74 12.31 -9.20 6.44
CA TYR A 74 11.33 -9.23 5.33
C TYR A 74 11.32 -10.60 4.61
N LYS A 75 12.47 -11.28 4.57
CA LYS A 75 12.60 -12.65 4.05
C LYS A 75 11.82 -13.69 4.88
N ALA A 76 11.59 -13.43 6.17
CA ALA A 76 10.78 -14.29 7.04
C ALA A 76 9.26 -14.13 6.81
N VAL A 77 8.82 -13.03 6.18
CA VAL A 77 7.41 -12.79 5.76
C VAL A 77 7.23 -12.91 4.24
N GLY A 78 8.30 -13.28 3.52
CA GLY A 78 8.23 -13.90 2.20
C GLY A 78 8.29 -12.99 0.98
N TYR A 79 8.65 -11.71 1.11
CA TYR A 79 8.79 -10.83 -0.05
C TYR A 79 10.04 -9.98 0.14
N GLY A 80 10.74 -9.60 -0.93
CA GLY A 80 12.13 -9.12 -0.88
C GLY A 80 12.40 -7.94 -1.82
N TYR A 81 11.39 -7.14 -2.12
CA TYR A 81 11.47 -6.09 -3.13
C TYR A 81 11.95 -4.77 -2.52
N SER A 82 13.06 -4.24 -3.04
CA SER A 82 13.43 -2.83 -2.90
C SER A 82 12.99 -2.13 -4.17
N LEU A 83 11.91 -1.35 -4.11
CA LEU A 83 11.64 -0.39 -5.18
C LEU A 83 12.72 0.70 -5.08
N ASP A 84 13.47 0.93 -6.15
CA ASP A 84 14.30 2.15 -6.34
C ASP A 84 13.40 3.39 -6.56
N VAL A 85 12.28 3.45 -5.85
CA VAL A 85 11.24 4.45 -5.97
C VAL A 85 11.13 5.17 -4.65
N ASP A 86 11.26 6.49 -4.68
CA ASP A 86 10.94 7.32 -3.54
C ASP A 86 9.43 7.48 -3.40
N LEU A 87 8.82 6.64 -2.54
CA LEU A 87 7.39 6.64 -2.29
C LEU A 87 6.88 7.99 -1.76
N ARG A 88 7.72 8.73 -1.03
CA ARG A 88 7.38 10.08 -0.54
C ARG A 88 7.21 11.05 -1.69
N THR A 89 8.20 11.10 -2.58
CA THR A 89 8.13 11.90 -3.81
C THR A 89 6.96 11.47 -4.68
N MET A 90 6.73 10.16 -4.83
CA MET A 90 5.60 9.65 -5.60
C MET A 90 4.25 10.12 -5.06
N LEU A 91 4.03 10.03 -3.74
CA LEU A 91 2.82 10.56 -3.09
C LEU A 91 2.66 12.06 -3.31
N GLN A 92 3.74 12.83 -3.12
CA GLN A 92 3.72 14.28 -3.32
C GLN A 92 3.45 14.70 -4.76
N ASP A 93 3.71 13.82 -5.73
CA ASP A 93 3.41 14.06 -7.13
C ASP A 93 1.95 13.72 -7.50
N LEU A 94 1.24 12.93 -6.70
CA LEU A 94 -0.16 12.59 -7.00
C LEU A 94 -1.04 13.85 -6.88
N PRO A 95 -1.80 14.24 -7.92
CA PRO A 95 -2.66 15.42 -7.88
C PRO A 95 -3.64 15.40 -6.70
N ARG A 96 -4.31 14.27 -6.46
CA ARG A 96 -5.26 14.12 -5.34
C ARG A 96 -4.60 14.27 -3.98
N PHE A 97 -3.40 13.73 -3.80
CA PHE A 97 -2.68 13.86 -2.53
C PHE A 97 -2.20 15.30 -2.33
N ARG A 98 -1.74 16.00 -3.38
CA ARG A 98 -1.39 17.43 -3.31
C ARG A 98 -2.57 18.29 -2.93
N GLU A 99 -3.72 18.09 -3.57
CA GLU A 99 -4.96 18.78 -3.23
C GLU A 99 -5.36 18.49 -1.77
N TRP A 100 -5.30 17.22 -1.36
CA TRP A 100 -5.64 16.82 0.00
C TRP A 100 -4.68 17.39 1.05
N LEU A 101 -3.39 17.52 0.73
CA LEU A 101 -2.37 18.15 1.56
C LEU A 101 -2.60 19.66 1.66
N ARG A 102 -2.98 20.33 0.56
CA ARG A 102 -3.27 21.78 0.54
C ARG A 102 -4.59 22.13 1.24
N SER A 103 -5.58 21.25 1.16
CA SER A 103 -6.94 21.51 1.68
C SER A 103 -7.03 21.51 3.21
N GLN A 104 -6.03 21.00 3.92
CA GLN A 104 -6.08 20.88 5.38
C GLN A 104 -4.72 21.23 6.00
N LYS A 105 -4.74 21.70 7.26
CA LYS A 105 -3.53 21.98 8.06
C LYS A 105 -2.58 20.79 8.37
N PRO A 106 -2.96 19.49 8.30
CA PRO A 106 -2.06 18.41 8.67
C PRO A 106 -0.83 18.35 7.77
N SER A 107 0.30 18.04 8.39
CA SER A 107 1.57 17.76 7.77
C SER A 107 1.53 16.50 6.90
N PHE A 108 2.54 16.35 6.04
CA PHE A 108 2.73 15.13 5.22
C PHE A 108 2.73 13.86 6.08
N ALA A 109 3.39 13.90 7.24
CA ALA A 109 3.48 12.77 8.16
C ALA A 109 2.09 12.36 8.68
N GLU A 110 1.27 13.32 9.09
CA GLU A 110 -0.10 13.06 9.57
C GLU A 110 -1.00 12.53 8.46
N LYS A 111 -0.89 13.06 7.23
CA LYS A 111 -1.64 12.55 6.07
C LYS A 111 -1.21 11.14 5.69
N SER A 112 0.08 10.84 5.74
CA SER A 112 0.62 9.50 5.48
C SER A 112 0.17 8.50 6.54
N ALA A 113 0.25 8.87 7.81
CA ALA A 113 -0.30 8.08 8.91
C ALA A 113 -1.80 7.86 8.75
N ARG A 114 -2.54 8.87 8.26
CA ARG A 114 -3.97 8.74 7.98
C ARG A 114 -4.29 7.76 6.85
N LEU A 115 -3.43 7.62 5.84
CA LEU A 115 -3.59 6.58 4.81
C LEU A 115 -3.41 5.17 5.39
N ILE A 116 -2.38 4.99 6.24
CA ILE A 116 -2.10 3.71 6.93
C ILE A 116 -3.24 3.36 7.88
N ASN A 117 -3.64 4.30 8.74
CA ASN A 117 -4.72 4.13 9.70
C ASN A 117 -6.07 3.86 9.01
N ALA A 118 -6.30 4.38 7.80
CA ALA A 118 -7.51 4.09 7.04
C ALA A 118 -7.58 2.61 6.62
N LEU A 119 -6.46 2.01 6.24
CA LEU A 119 -6.38 0.57 5.91
C LEU A 119 -6.55 -0.29 7.16
N GLU A 120 -5.75 -0.04 8.20
CA GLU A 120 -5.79 -0.81 9.45
C GLU A 120 -7.15 -0.68 10.15
N GLY A 121 -7.68 0.54 10.22
CA GLY A 121 -8.99 0.81 10.81
C GLY A 121 -10.14 0.17 10.04
N TYR A 122 -10.08 0.13 8.70
CA TYR A 122 -11.09 -0.56 7.91
C TYR A 122 -11.04 -2.08 8.14
N VAL A 123 -9.84 -2.67 8.16
CA VAL A 123 -9.68 -4.12 8.42
C VAL A 123 -10.13 -4.48 9.84
N ALA A 124 -9.84 -3.66 10.84
CA ALA A 124 -10.31 -3.85 12.21
C ALA A 124 -11.84 -3.88 12.29
N LYS A 125 -12.51 -2.90 11.65
CA LYS A 125 -13.98 -2.85 11.56
C LYS A 125 -14.59 -4.10 10.94
N VAL A 126 -14.00 -4.61 9.86
CA VAL A 126 -14.47 -5.83 9.18
C VAL A 126 -14.26 -7.06 10.08
N SER A 127 -13.12 -7.13 10.79
CA SER A 127 -12.72 -8.29 11.58
C SER A 127 -13.53 -8.46 12.87
N GLU A 128 -13.92 -7.35 13.50
CA GLU A 128 -14.69 -7.37 14.74
C GLU A 128 -16.16 -7.76 14.53
N GLN A 129 -16.59 -8.05 13.28
CA GLN A 129 -17.99 -8.27 12.91
C GLN A 129 -18.93 -7.27 13.61
N VAL A 130 -18.49 -6.02 13.75
CA VAL A 130 -19.23 -5.07 14.55
C VAL A 130 -20.59 -4.93 13.89
N SER A 131 -21.63 -5.25 14.66
CA SER A 131 -23.00 -5.22 14.18
C SER A 131 -23.22 -3.92 13.41
N GLU A 132 -23.73 -4.00 12.18
CA GLU A 132 -24.01 -2.87 11.28
C GLU A 132 -24.81 -1.73 11.97
N ARG A 133 -25.42 -2.03 13.12
CA ARG A 133 -26.10 -1.10 14.02
C ARG A 133 -25.21 -0.14 14.81
N LEU A 134 -23.96 -0.50 15.12
CA LEU A 134 -23.05 0.31 15.96
C LEU A 134 -22.21 1.29 15.12
N PHE A 135 -21.99 0.99 13.85
CA PHE A 135 -21.32 1.87 12.89
C PHE A 135 -22.16 1.97 11.61
N PRO A 136 -23.03 2.99 11.50
CA PRO A 136 -23.87 3.17 10.31
C PRO A 136 -23.03 3.49 9.05
N ASP A 137 -21.81 4.00 9.23
CA ASP A 137 -20.84 4.23 8.14
C ASP A 137 -19.89 3.03 7.99
N ASN A 138 -20.38 2.01 7.28
CA ASN A 138 -19.57 0.88 6.81
C ASN A 138 -18.79 1.20 5.52
N ASP A 139 -18.99 2.38 4.96
CA ASP A 139 -18.28 2.83 3.76
C ASP A 139 -16.77 2.94 4.02
N PRO A 140 -15.92 2.45 3.09
CA PRO A 140 -14.48 2.67 3.19
C PRO A 140 -14.16 4.17 3.12
N PRO A 141 -13.10 4.65 3.78
CA PRO A 141 -12.63 6.03 3.69
C PRO A 141 -12.31 6.45 2.23
N LYS A 142 -13.31 7.02 1.54
CA LYS A 142 -13.31 7.19 0.08
C LYS A 142 -12.14 8.04 -0.43
N THR A 143 -11.68 9.03 0.34
CA THR A 143 -10.59 9.92 -0.09
C THR A 143 -9.25 9.18 -0.01
N GLU A 144 -8.99 8.54 1.12
CA GLU A 144 -7.78 7.78 1.39
C GLU A 144 -7.64 6.60 0.43
N PHE A 145 -8.73 5.84 0.22
CA PHE A 145 -8.72 4.69 -0.70
C PHE A 145 -8.50 5.11 -2.16
N ARG A 146 -9.02 6.25 -2.59
CA ARG A 146 -8.72 6.78 -3.93
C ARG A 146 -7.26 7.19 -4.10
N ILE A 147 -6.67 7.82 -3.08
CA ILE A 147 -5.24 8.17 -3.09
C ILE A 147 -4.37 6.90 -3.13
N LEU A 148 -4.74 5.88 -2.36
CA LEU A 148 -4.06 4.59 -2.34
C LEU A 148 -4.17 3.86 -3.69
N HIS A 149 -5.32 3.97 -4.36
CA HIS A 149 -5.51 3.43 -5.71
C HIS A 149 -4.61 4.15 -6.72
N ASP A 150 -4.62 5.50 -6.74
CA ASP A 150 -3.73 6.30 -7.60
C ASP A 150 -2.24 5.94 -7.38
N LEU A 151 -1.86 5.71 -6.13
CA LEU A 151 -0.50 5.29 -5.75
C LEU A 151 -0.15 3.91 -6.31
N LEU A 152 -1.01 2.91 -6.09
CA LEU A 152 -0.82 1.54 -6.58
C LEU A 152 -0.76 1.50 -8.10
N SER A 153 -1.66 2.19 -8.79
CA SER A 153 -1.64 2.29 -10.25
C SER A 153 -0.32 2.84 -10.78
N ARG A 154 0.25 3.86 -10.11
CA ARG A 154 1.55 4.42 -10.51
C ARG A 154 2.73 3.49 -10.22
N LEU A 155 2.72 2.79 -9.07
CA LEU A 155 3.71 1.77 -8.73
C LEU A 155 3.67 0.60 -9.72
N LEU A 156 2.47 0.18 -10.13
CA LEU A 156 2.27 -0.87 -11.12
C LEU A 156 2.83 -0.49 -12.49
N GLN A 157 2.54 0.72 -12.97
CA GLN A 157 3.09 1.22 -14.23
C GLN A 157 4.61 1.26 -14.24
N GLN A 158 5.23 1.68 -13.13
CA GLN A 158 6.69 1.68 -13.02
C GLN A 158 7.27 0.27 -12.97
N THR A 159 6.65 -0.63 -12.21
CA THR A 159 7.09 -2.02 -12.11
C THR A 159 6.94 -2.75 -13.45
N GLU A 160 5.85 -2.49 -14.18
CA GLU A 160 5.63 -2.99 -15.54
C GLU A 160 6.69 -2.46 -16.51
N SER A 161 6.99 -1.16 -16.45
CA SER A 161 8.05 -0.57 -17.27
C SER A 161 9.42 -1.20 -17.01
N ALA A 162 9.73 -1.49 -15.74
CA ALA A 162 10.98 -2.16 -15.35
C ALA A 162 11.04 -3.64 -15.75
N LEU A 163 9.89 -4.30 -15.90
CA LEU A 163 9.80 -5.69 -16.33
C LEU A 163 9.97 -5.87 -17.84
N VAL A 164 9.57 -4.86 -18.63
CA VAL A 164 9.66 -4.86 -20.09
C VAL A 164 10.98 -4.28 -20.61
N ALA A 165 11.70 -3.50 -19.80
CA ALA A 165 13.00 -2.90 -20.12
C ALA A 165 14.16 -3.91 -20.09
#